data_AF-A0A561SNW5-F1
#
_entry.id   AF-A0A561SNW5-F1
#
_cell.length_a   1.000
_cell.length_b   1.000
_cell.length_c   1.000
_cell.angle_alpha   90.00
_cell.angle_beta   90.00
_cell.angle_gamma   90.00
#
_symmetry.space_group_name_H-M   'P 1'
#
loop_
_entity.id
_entity.type
_entity.pdbx_description
1 polymer ?
#
loop_
_entity_poly.entity_id
_entity_poly.type
_entity_poly.pdbx_seq_one_letter_code
_entity_poly.pdbx_strand_id
1 'polypeptide(L)' 'MTFHERSGRYRWTVVLDEGKSSHGWAETEEEGWWFVKEAVNRPFRGTHHRRPRGLWTLPPG' A
#
# COMPACT_ATOMS: atom_id res chain seq x y z
N MET A 1 -2.25 -8.93 -5.07
CA MET A 1 -3.27 -8.69 -4.03
C MET A 1 -3.78 -10.03 -3.55
N THR A 2 -4.04 -10.21 -2.24
CA THR A 2 -4.60 -11.47 -1.73
C THR A 2 -5.54 -11.21 -0.57
N PHE A 3 -6.77 -11.72 -0.64
CA PHE A 3 -7.69 -11.68 0.49
C PHE A 3 -7.29 -12.69 1.57
N HIS A 4 -7.32 -12.28 2.83
CA HIS A 4 -6.96 -13.12 3.97
C HIS A 4 -8.20 -13.34 4.86
N GLU A 5 -8.78 -14.53 4.75
CA GLU A 5 -10.07 -14.88 5.36
C GLU A 5 -10.08 -14.72 6.87
N ARG A 6 -8.99 -15.09 7.56
CA ARG A 6 -8.92 -15.00 9.03
C ARG A 6 -8.99 -13.57 9.57
N SER A 7 -8.49 -12.59 8.83
CA SER A 7 -8.53 -11.18 9.24
C SER A 7 -9.59 -10.37 8.52
N GLY A 8 -10.27 -10.94 7.52
CA GLY A 8 -11.20 -10.22 6.65
C GLY A 8 -10.57 -9.08 5.87
N ARG A 9 -9.25 -9.13 5.62
CA ARG A 9 -8.48 -8.01 5.03
C ARG A 9 -7.72 -8.43 3.79
N TYR A 10 -7.45 -7.47 2.92
CA TYR A 10 -6.59 -7.63 1.76
C TYR A 10 -5.13 -7.40 2.15
N ARG A 11 -4.28 -8.39 1.89
CA ARG A 11 -2.82 -8.25 1.93
C ARG A 11 -2.34 -7.77 0.57
N TRP A 12 -1.57 -6.70 0.56
CA TRP A 12 -0.88 -6.22 -0.64
C TRP A 12 0.63 -6.35 -0.48
N THR A 13 1.29 -6.71 -1.57
CA THR A 13 2.75 -6.81 -1.68
C THR A 13 3.14 -6.32 -3.07
N VAL A 14 4.17 -5.50 -3.17
CA VAL A 14 4.77 -5.07 -4.43
C VAL A 14 6.28 -5.29 -4.38
N VAL A 15 6.81 -5.85 -5.46
CA VAL A 15 8.26 -5.93 -5.69
C VAL A 15 8.64 -4.69 -6.48
N LEU A 16 9.64 -3.98 -5.98
CA LEU A 16 10.20 -2.77 -6.56
C LEU A 16 11.58 -3.11 -7.15
N ASP A 17 12.13 -2.18 -7.93
CA ASP A 17 13.48 -2.31 -8.46
C ASP A 17 14.53 -2.50 -7.34
N GLU A 18 15.66 -3.11 -7.70
CA GLU A 18 16.76 -3.49 -6.79
C GLU A 18 16.39 -4.53 -5.72
N GLY A 19 15.35 -5.34 -5.96
CA GLY A 19 14.96 -6.42 -5.04
C GLY A 19 14.32 -5.93 -3.74
N LYS A 20 13.98 -4.64 -3.64
CA LYS A 20 13.22 -4.10 -2.51
C LYS A 20 11.76 -4.47 -2.68
N SER A 21 11.07 -4.76 -1.57
CA SER A 21 9.63 -5.00 -1.58
C SER A 21 8.93 -4.13 -0.55
N SER A 22 7.66 -3.83 -0.81
CA SER A 22 6.78 -3.17 0.14
C SER A 22 5.50 -3.96 0.29
N HIS A 23 4.92 -3.94 1.48
CA HIS A 23 3.71 -4.70 1.77
C HIS A 23 2.87 -4.02 2.87
N GLY A 24 1.60 -4.42 2.95
CA GLY A 24 0.66 -3.93 3.94
C GLY A 24 -0.67 -4.66 3.92
N TRP A 25 -1.61 -4.12 4.70
CA TRP A 25 -2.99 -4.57 4.81
C TRP A 25 -3.93 -3.44 4.36
N ALA A 26 -5.09 -3.83 3.84
CA ALA A 26 -6.18 -2.94 3.46
C ALA A 26 -7.52 -3.60 3.83
N GLU A 27 -8.53 -2.81 4.15
CA GLU A 27 -9.88 -3.30 4.44
C GLU A 27 -10.63 -3.65 3.14
N THR A 28 -10.33 -2.96 2.03
CA THR A 28 -10.91 -3.24 0.70
C THR A 28 -9.84 -3.49 -0.36
N GLU A 29 -10.24 -4.13 -1.47
CA GLU A 29 -9.33 -4.38 -2.59
C GLU A 29 -8.87 -3.06 -3.24
N GLU A 30 -9.78 -2.10 -3.38
CA GLU A 30 -9.50 -0.78 -3.96
C GLU A 30 -8.49 0.00 -3.13
N GLU A 31 -8.66 0.01 -1.80
CA GLU A 31 -7.70 0.61 -0.87
C GLU A 31 -6.32 -0.06 -0.98
N GLY A 32 -6.30 -1.39 -1.13
CA GLY A 32 -5.07 -2.14 -1.40
C GLY A 32 -4.36 -1.66 -2.67
N TRP A 33 -5.10 -1.47 -3.77
CA TRP A 33 -4.53 -0.99 -5.03
C TRP A 33 -4.06 0.46 -4.94
N TRP A 34 -4.76 1.29 -4.17
CA TRP A 34 -4.34 2.65 -3.86
C TRP A 34 -2.98 2.64 -3.14
N PHE A 35 -2.80 1.80 -2.11
CA PHE A 35 -1.51 1.68 -1.42
C PHE A 35 -0.38 1.15 -2.30
N VAL A 36 -0.67 0.24 -3.23
CA VAL A 36 0.31 -0.26 -4.20
C VAL A 36 0.77 0.89 -5.11
N LYS A 37 -0.16 1.70 -5.64
CA LYS A 37 0.17 2.87 -6.48
C LYS A 37 1.04 3.87 -5.70
N GLU A 38 0.69 4.16 -4.45
CA GLU A 38 1.51 5.02 -3.58
C GLU A 38 2.92 4.45 -3.38
N ALA A 39 3.04 3.15 -3.12
CA ALA A 39 4.33 2.51 -2.89
C ALA A 39 5.24 2.53 -4.13
N VAL A 40 4.67 2.35 -5.32
CA VAL A 40 5.40 2.40 -6.60
C VAL A 40 5.85 3.82 -6.92
N ASN A 41 4.96 4.81 -6.79
CA ASN A 41 5.18 6.19 -7.24
C ASN A 41 5.84 7.10 -6.20
N ARG A 42 6.17 6.61 -4.99
CA ARG A 42 6.72 7.44 -3.93
C ARG A 42 8.07 8.07 -4.34
N PRO A 43 8.17 9.42 -4.41
CA PRO A 43 9.38 10.10 -4.91
C PRO A 43 10.58 10.03 -3.95
N PHE A 44 10.38 9.69 -2.66
CA PHE A 44 11.44 9.61 -1.65
C PHE A 44 11.52 8.19 -1.07
N ARG A 45 12.27 7.30 -1.71
CA ARG A 45 12.63 5.99 -1.16
C ARG A 45 13.89 6.15 -0.30
N GLY A 46 13.79 5.90 1.02
CA GLY A 46 14.94 5.90 1.93
C GLY A 46 14.82 6.80 3.17
N THR A 47 13.87 7.73 3.20
CA THR A 47 13.53 8.44 4.43
C THR A 47 12.56 7.59 5.26
N HIS A 48 12.91 7.32 6.53
CA HIS A 48 12.04 6.71 7.52
C HIS A 48 10.82 7.61 7.79
N HIS A 49 9.88 7.62 6.85
CA HIS A 49 8.71 8.47 6.92
C HIS A 49 7.58 7.70 7.60
N ARG A 50 7.54 7.80 8.93
CA ARG A 50 6.44 7.34 9.80
C ARG A 50 5.34 8.42 9.88
N ARG A 51 4.74 8.80 8.75
CA ARG A 51 3.45 9.51 8.79
C ARG A 51 2.32 8.51 8.53
N PRO A 52 1.09 8.79 9.02
CA PRO A 52 -0.07 8.03 8.59
C PRO A 52 -0.08 7.94 7.05
N ARG A 53 -0.17 6.71 6.53
CA ARG A 53 -0.35 6.48 5.09
C ARG A 53 -1.71 7.09 4.72
N GLY A 54 -1.75 7.98 3.72
CA GLY A 54 -2.97 8.74 3.40
C GLY A 54 -2.74 10.24 3.12
N LEU A 55 -1.63 10.63 2.50
CA LEU A 55 -1.34 12.05 2.21
C LEU A 55 -1.93 12.57 0.90
N TRP A 56 -2.67 11.72 0.18
CA TRP A 56 -3.54 12.14 -0.90
C TRP A 56 -4.92 11.59 -0.58
N THR A 57 -5.85 12.51 -0.33
CA THR A 57 -7.26 12.25 -0.03
C THR A 57 -7.83 11.06 -0.80
N LEU A 58 -8.55 10.18 -0.11
CA LEU A 58 -9.46 9.22 -0.73
C LEU A 58 -10.37 9.98 -1.71
N PRO A 59 -10.66 9.43 -2.90
CA PRO A 59 -11.64 10.03 -3.80
C PRO A 59 -12.97 10.18 -3.06
N PRO A 60 -13.70 11.30 -3.23
CA PRO A 60 -15.00 11.46 -2.60
C PRO A 60 -15.96 10.37 -3.10
N GLY A 61 -16.67 9.76 -2.16
CA GLY A 61 -17.78 8.83 -2.45
C GLY A 61 -19.05 9.56 -2.88
#